data_AF-A0ABC9VLX7-F1
#
_entry.id   AF-A0ABC9VLX7-F1
#
_cell.length_a   1.000
_cell.length_b   1.000
_cell.length_c   1.000
_cell.angle_alpha   90.00
_cell.angle_beta   90.00
_cell.angle_gamma   90.00
#
_symmetry.space_group_name_H-M   'P 1'
#
loop_
_entity.id
_entity.type
_entity.pdbx_description
1 polymer ?
#
loop_
_entity_poly.entity_id
_entity_poly.type
_entity_poly.pdbx_seq_one_letter_code
_entity_poly.pdbx_strand_id
1 'polypeptide(L)'
;MKAWNNTGAFTFKQVKRQRDANIIVTDIKRKDIPMPGIAFVKDDVLHIGRKASKLNPVINLNPAFLNKSYVRKQLKDSGIPEDQADLALNRWTLAICEHELGHAIGLKHYKGAKPLVMKENPGVPIQPVDVQNVHKLYHLGQ
;
A
#
# COMPACT_ATOMS: atom_id res chain seq x y z
N MET A 1 -8.95 2.29 -0.95
CA MET A 1 -10.05 2.50 0.03
C MET A 1 -11.20 1.52 -0.15
N LYS A 2 -11.92 1.48 -1.29
CA LYS A 2 -13.11 0.61 -1.46
C LYS A 2 -12.86 -0.87 -1.15
N ALA A 3 -11.78 -1.46 -1.69
CA ALA A 3 -11.46 -2.87 -1.45
C ALA A 3 -11.25 -3.18 0.04
N TRP A 4 -10.53 -2.30 0.73
CA TRP A 4 -10.31 -2.34 2.17
C TRP A 4 -11.61 -2.13 2.98
N ASN A 5 -12.50 -1.21 2.59
CA ASN A 5 -13.82 -1.05 3.23
C ASN A 5 -14.70 -2.30 3.08
N ASN A 6 -14.65 -2.95 1.92
CA ASN A 6 -15.42 -4.16 1.64
C ASN A 6 -15.01 -5.36 2.53
N THR A 7 -13.87 -5.28 3.21
CA THR A 7 -13.47 -6.31 4.19
C THR A 7 -14.32 -6.28 5.45
N GLY A 8 -15.03 -5.17 5.72
CA GLY A 8 -15.81 -4.96 6.94
C GLY A 8 -14.97 -4.66 8.19
N ALA A 9 -13.64 -4.69 8.10
CA ALA A 9 -12.77 -4.47 9.26
C ALA A 9 -12.73 -3.00 9.72
N PHE A 10 -13.01 -2.07 8.82
CA PHE A 10 -13.08 -0.62 9.06
C PHE A 10 -13.76 0.09 7.90
N THR A 11 -14.05 1.38 8.09
CA THR A 11 -14.60 2.26 7.06
C THR A 11 -13.70 3.46 6.85
N PHE A 12 -13.00 3.50 5.70
CA PHE A 12 -12.30 4.68 5.23
C PHE A 12 -13.28 5.67 4.60
N LYS A 13 -13.09 6.94 4.95
CA LYS A 13 -13.72 8.10 4.30
C LYS A 13 -12.67 9.16 4.02
N GLN A 14 -12.77 9.81 2.87
CA GLN A 14 -11.91 10.94 2.55
C GLN A 14 -12.37 12.16 3.35
N VAL A 15 -11.42 12.88 3.94
CA VAL A 15 -11.66 14.15 4.64
C VAL A 15 -10.97 15.28 3.89
N LYS A 16 -11.48 16.51 4.04
CA LYS A 16 -10.97 17.68 3.31
C LYS A 16 -9.72 18.30 3.93
N ARG A 17 -9.53 18.15 5.25
CA ARG A 17 -8.43 18.79 5.99
C ARG A 17 -7.54 17.73 6.59
N GLN A 18 -6.23 17.91 6.45
CA GLN A 18 -5.23 16.98 6.98
C GLN A 18 -5.37 16.75 8.49
N ARG A 19 -5.74 17.78 9.27
CA ARG A 19 -5.94 17.67 10.72
C ARG A 19 -7.09 16.72 11.12
N ASP A 20 -8.02 16.46 10.21
CA ASP A 20 -9.16 15.57 10.43
C ASP A 20 -8.83 14.14 9.95
N ALA A 21 -7.66 13.91 9.34
CA ALA A 21 -7.30 12.65 8.69
C ALA A 21 -6.55 11.74 9.65
N ASN A 22 -6.99 10.48 9.79
CA ASN A 22 -6.28 9.46 10.55
C ASN A 22 -5.11 8.84 9.80
N ILE A 23 -5.12 8.90 8.46
CA ILE A 23 -4.04 8.47 7.58
C ILE A 23 -3.85 9.56 6.54
N ILE A 24 -2.61 9.94 6.28
CA ILE A 24 -2.26 10.94 5.27
C ILE A 24 -1.61 10.20 4.09
N VAL A 25 -2.02 10.53 2.87
CA VAL A 25 -1.38 10.03 1.64
C VAL A 25 -0.75 11.22 0.93
N THR A 26 0.54 11.11 0.59
CA THR A 26 1.30 12.14 -0.12
C THR A 26 2.30 11.49 -1.08
N ASP A 27 3.06 12.31 -1.79
CA ASP A 27 4.04 11.93 -2.80
C ASP A 27 5.46 11.90 -2.21
N ILE A 28 6.25 10.91 -2.63
CA ILE A 28 7.71 10.95 -2.43
C ILE A 28 8.28 12.00 -3.38
N LYS A 29 8.82 13.09 -2.82
CA LYS A 29 9.49 14.16 -3.57
C LYS A 29 10.95 13.87 -3.89
N ARG A 30 11.52 12.82 -3.29
CA ARG A 30 12.92 12.41 -3.42
C ARG A 30 13.08 11.34 -4.51
N LYS A 31 13.89 11.64 -5.52
CA LYS A 31 14.12 10.75 -6.67
C LYS A 31 15.05 9.56 -6.38
N ASP A 32 15.78 9.61 -5.26
CA ASP A 32 16.78 8.61 -4.88
C ASP A 32 16.20 7.44 -4.08
N ILE A 33 14.89 7.45 -3.79
CA ILE A 33 14.22 6.35 -3.09
C ILE A 33 13.78 5.30 -4.12
N PRO A 34 14.36 4.10 -4.15
CA PRO A 34 14.13 3.11 -5.20
C PRO A 34 12.95 2.18 -4.85
N MET A 35 11.84 2.74 -4.36
CA MET A 35 10.65 1.96 -4.00
C MET A 35 9.36 2.63 -4.50
N PRO A 36 8.33 1.85 -4.85
CA PRO A 36 7.08 2.38 -5.40
C PRO A 36 6.20 3.10 -4.37
N GLY A 37 6.35 2.77 -3.09
CA GLY A 37 5.62 3.38 -1.98
C GLY A 37 6.30 3.05 -0.66
N ILE A 38 5.93 3.79 0.38
CA ILE A 38 6.32 3.51 1.76
C ILE A 38 5.27 4.09 2.73
N ALA A 39 4.84 3.28 3.69
CA ALA A 39 4.02 3.71 4.81
C ALA A 39 4.87 3.87 6.07
N PHE A 40 4.77 5.04 6.69
CA PHE A 40 5.33 5.33 8.00
C PHE A 40 4.21 5.18 9.04
N VAL A 41 4.28 4.13 9.86
CA VAL A 41 3.32 3.91 10.94
C VAL A 41 3.92 4.12 12.32
N LYS A 42 3.04 4.49 13.26
CA LYS A 42 3.37 4.63 14.68
C LYS A 42 3.82 3.27 15.21
N ASP A 43 4.90 3.26 15.97
CA ASP A 43 5.51 2.07 16.58
C ASP A 43 6.17 1.06 15.60
N ASP A 44 6.31 1.40 14.31
CA ASP A 44 7.22 0.66 13.42
C ASP A 44 8.67 1.12 13.63
N VAL A 45 9.55 0.17 13.94
CA VAL A 45 11.00 0.40 13.95
C VAL A 45 11.48 0.32 12.51
N LEU A 46 11.27 1.38 11.73
CA LEU A 46 12.09 1.62 10.56
C LEU A 46 13.52 1.89 11.09
N HIS A 47 14.50 1.13 10.60
CA HIS A 47 15.93 1.22 10.91
C HIS A 47 16.54 2.58 10.49
N ILE A 48 16.05 3.69 11.04
CA ILE A 48 16.50 5.07 10.79
C ILE A 48 16.51 5.92 12.07
N GLY A 49 16.59 5.30 13.25
CA GLY A 49 17.05 5.97 14.48
C GLY A 49 16.22 7.17 14.96
N ARG A 50 14.95 7.30 14.56
CA ARG A 50 14.03 8.32 15.10
C ARG A 50 12.93 7.67 15.92
N LYS A 51 12.80 8.07 17.19
CA LYS A 51 11.65 7.74 18.05
C LYS A 51 10.35 8.12 17.33
N ALA A 52 9.37 7.23 17.37
CA ALA A 52 8.04 7.43 16.80
C ALA A 52 7.49 8.81 17.23
N SER A 53 7.23 9.68 16.26
CA SER A 53 6.47 10.90 16.53
C SER A 53 5.02 10.50 16.81
N LYS A 54 4.31 11.30 17.60
CA LYS A 54 2.88 11.15 17.96
C LYS A 54 1.92 11.32 16.75
N LEU A 55 2.37 11.08 15.52
CA LEU A 55 1.68 11.47 14.29
C LEU A 55 0.90 10.30 13.67
N ASN A 56 -0.17 10.66 12.97
CA ASN A 56 -0.98 9.75 12.14
C ASN A 56 -0.11 9.06 11.08
N PRO A 57 -0.37 7.78 10.72
CA PRO A 57 0.27 7.12 9.60
C PRO A 57 0.36 7.98 8.35
N VAL A 58 1.52 7.97 7.70
CA VAL A 58 1.76 8.69 6.44
C VAL A 58 2.20 7.71 5.37
N ILE A 59 1.44 7.63 4.28
CA ILE A 59 1.79 6.88 3.08
C ILE A 59 2.41 7.83 2.08
N ASN A 60 3.63 7.54 1.63
CA ASN A 60 4.26 8.25 0.55
C ASN A 60 4.32 7.34 -0.69
N LEU A 61 3.65 7.74 -1.77
CA LEU A 61 3.70 7.03 -3.05
C LEU A 61 4.76 7.65 -3.95
N ASN A 62 5.50 6.84 -4.70
CA ASN A 62 6.54 7.33 -5.59
C ASN A 62 6.01 7.56 -7.02
N PRO A 63 5.85 8.82 -7.47
CA PRO A 63 5.31 9.08 -8.81
C PRO A 63 6.19 8.53 -9.94
N ALA A 64 7.49 8.34 -9.70
CA ALA A 64 8.40 7.77 -10.71
C ALA A 64 8.04 6.31 -11.05
N PHE A 65 7.57 5.54 -10.06
CA PHE A 65 7.18 4.13 -10.22
C PHE A 65 5.73 3.96 -10.64
N LEU A 66 4.90 4.99 -10.46
CA LEU A 66 3.51 5.05 -10.91
C LEU A 66 3.37 5.74 -12.27
N ASN A 67 4.48 6.16 -12.87
CA ASN A 67 4.51 6.79 -14.17
C ASN A 67 4.18 5.77 -15.28
N LYS A 68 3.21 6.11 -16.13
CA LYS A 68 2.75 5.26 -17.24
C LYS A 68 3.89 4.77 -18.14
N SER A 69 4.84 5.64 -18.49
CA SER A 69 5.98 5.28 -19.35
C SER A 69 6.95 4.33 -18.65
N TYR A 70 7.22 4.56 -17.36
CA TYR A 70 8.05 3.66 -16.55
C TYR A 70 7.44 2.25 -16.48
N VAL A 71 6.16 2.16 -16.10
CA VAL A 71 5.48 0.86 -15.95
C VAL A 71 5.37 0.15 -17.29
N ARG A 72 5.02 0.85 -18.38
CA ARG A 72 4.98 0.24 -19.72
C ARG A 72 6.32 -0.36 -20.14
N LYS A 73 7.44 0.31 -19.82
CA LYS A 73 8.77 -0.24 -20.05
C LYS A 73 8.98 -1.55 -19.27
N GLN A 74 8.66 -1.56 -17.97
CA GLN A 74 8.78 -2.76 -17.13
C GLN A 74 7.90 -3.92 -17.64
N LEU A 75 6.68 -3.63 -18.09
CA LEU A 75 5.76 -4.62 -18.62
C LEU A 75 6.26 -5.22 -19.94
N LYS A 76 6.79 -4.38 -20.84
CA LYS A 76 7.42 -4.84 -22.09
C LYS A 76 8.62 -5.74 -21.83
N ASP A 77 9.49 -5.35 -20.89
CA ASP A 77 10.66 -6.14 -20.50
C ASP A 77 10.25 -7.50 -19.86
N SER A 78 9.05 -7.57 -19.30
CA SER A 78 8.43 -8.79 -18.73
C SER A 78 7.63 -9.62 -19.74
N GLY A 79 7.61 -9.24 -21.02
CA GLY A 79 6.88 -9.96 -22.07
C GLY A 79 5.35 -9.79 -22.03
N ILE A 80 4.82 -8.81 -21.28
CA ILE A 80 3.39 -8.53 -21.25
C ILE A 80 2.99 -7.78 -22.54
N PRO A 81 1.96 -8.25 -23.26
CA PRO A 81 1.47 -7.60 -24.47
C PRO A 81 1.05 -6.13 -24.26
N GLU A 82 1.29 -5.27 -25.25
CA GLU A 82 1.02 -3.83 -25.13
C GLU A 82 -0.48 -3.51 -25.00
N ASP A 83 -1.36 -4.32 -25.59
CA ASP A 83 -2.81 -4.23 -25.43
C ASP A 83 -3.29 -4.53 -24.00
N GLN A 84 -2.46 -5.18 -23.18
CA GLN A 84 -2.71 -5.43 -21.76
C GLN A 84 -2.03 -4.41 -20.84
N ALA A 85 -1.22 -3.50 -21.39
CA ALA A 85 -0.35 -2.65 -20.58
C ALA A 85 -1.11 -1.68 -19.66
N ASP A 86 -2.23 -1.13 -20.14
CA ASP A 86 -3.03 -0.19 -19.34
C ASP A 86 -3.80 -0.91 -18.22
N LEU A 87 -4.27 -2.14 -18.46
CA LEU A 87 -4.86 -2.98 -17.42
C LEU A 87 -3.82 -3.37 -16.36
N ALA A 88 -2.63 -3.77 -16.80
CA ALA A 88 -1.54 -4.14 -15.91
C ALA A 88 -1.06 -2.94 -15.07
N LEU A 89 -0.95 -1.75 -15.66
CA LEU A 89 -0.65 -0.50 -14.95
C LEU A 89 -1.67 -0.20 -13.85
N ASN A 90 -2.97 -0.34 -14.16
CA ASN A 90 -4.03 -0.10 -13.18
C ASN A 90 -3.94 -1.09 -12.01
N ARG A 91 -3.74 -2.39 -12.30
CA ARG A 91 -3.59 -3.43 -11.27
C ARG A 91 -2.35 -3.20 -10.40
N TRP A 92 -1.23 -2.85 -11.02
CA TRP A 92 0.02 -2.54 -10.34
C TRP A 92 -0.13 -1.36 -9.37
N THR A 93 -0.69 -0.25 -9.86
CA THR A 93 -0.92 0.97 -9.06
C THR A 93 -1.88 0.70 -7.91
N LEU A 94 -2.96 -0.04 -8.17
CA LEU A 94 -3.91 -0.43 -7.13
C LEU A 94 -3.26 -1.32 -6.06
N ALA A 95 -2.48 -2.32 -6.46
CA ALA A 95 -1.81 -3.22 -5.52
C ALA A 95 -0.82 -2.47 -4.62
N ILE A 96 -0.05 -1.52 -5.15
CA ILE A 96 0.82 -0.65 -4.33
C ILE A 96 0.00 0.16 -3.33
N CYS A 97 -1.04 0.85 -3.80
CA CYS A 97 -1.90 1.65 -2.93
C CYS A 97 -2.58 0.79 -1.84
N GLU A 98 -2.99 -0.43 -2.17
CA GLU A 98 -3.59 -1.37 -1.22
C GLU A 98 -2.56 -1.90 -0.22
N HIS A 99 -1.34 -2.20 -0.67
CA HIS A 99 -0.21 -2.62 0.17
C HIS A 99 0.17 -1.56 1.20
N GLU A 100 0.42 -0.33 0.75
CA GLU A 100 0.79 0.76 1.66
C GLU A 100 -0.34 1.12 2.64
N LEU A 101 -1.60 1.05 2.19
CA LEU A 101 -2.73 1.21 3.10
C LEU A 101 -2.81 0.06 4.10
N GLY A 102 -2.44 -1.16 3.71
CA GLY A 102 -2.29 -2.32 4.58
C GLY A 102 -1.25 -2.11 5.68
N HIS A 103 -0.11 -1.50 5.34
CA HIS A 103 0.86 -1.07 6.35
C HIS A 103 0.27 -0.01 7.28
N ALA A 104 -0.40 1.01 6.73
CA ALA A 104 -0.99 2.10 7.53
C ALA A 104 -2.02 1.64 8.58
N ILE A 105 -2.62 0.46 8.38
CA ILE A 105 -3.54 -0.22 9.32
C ILE A 105 -2.86 -1.33 10.14
N GLY A 106 -1.53 -1.36 10.17
CA GLY A 106 -0.77 -2.25 11.06
C GLY A 106 -0.47 -3.64 10.53
N LEU A 107 -0.75 -3.95 9.25
CA LEU A 107 -0.27 -5.19 8.64
C LEU A 107 1.23 -5.09 8.35
N LYS A 108 1.95 -6.18 8.56
CA LYS A 108 3.38 -6.32 8.24
C LYS A 108 3.57 -7.12 6.96
N HIS A 109 4.76 -7.07 6.38
CA HIS A 109 5.11 -7.93 5.25
C HIS A 109 4.81 -9.40 5.56
N TYR A 110 4.11 -10.06 4.65
CA TYR A 110 3.83 -11.47 4.73
C TYR A 110 4.97 -12.28 4.09
N LYS A 111 5.65 -13.10 4.90
CA LYS A 111 6.80 -13.92 4.47
C LYS A 111 6.43 -15.35 4.01
N GLY A 112 5.15 -15.70 4.01
CA GLY A 112 4.71 -17.05 3.63
C GLY A 112 4.60 -17.28 2.12
N ALA A 113 4.32 -18.52 1.76
CA ALA A 113 4.23 -18.95 0.36
C ALA A 113 2.99 -18.42 -0.38
N LYS A 114 1.88 -18.19 0.34
CA LYS A 114 0.61 -17.76 -0.27
C LYS A 114 0.74 -16.36 -0.93
N PRO A 115 -0.02 -16.11 -2.00
CA PRO A 115 -0.15 -14.76 -2.57
C PRO A 115 -0.97 -13.89 -1.61
N LEU A 116 -0.47 -12.70 -1.28
CA LEU A 116 -1.12 -11.71 -0.41
C LEU A 116 -0.76 -10.29 -0.88
N VAL A 117 -1.63 -9.33 -0.57
CA VAL A 117 -1.34 -7.92 -0.86
C VAL A 117 -0.11 -7.43 -0.09
N MET A 118 0.15 -7.98 1.10
CA MET A 118 1.30 -7.62 1.95
C MET A 118 2.61 -8.32 1.58
N LYS A 119 2.72 -8.93 0.40
CA LYS A 119 3.97 -9.49 -0.10
C LYS A 119 4.78 -8.40 -0.81
N GLU A 120 6.11 -8.50 -0.80
CA GLU A 120 7.02 -7.53 -1.43
C GLU A 120 6.93 -7.50 -2.97
N ASN A 121 6.04 -8.30 -3.59
CA ASN A 121 5.80 -8.31 -5.03
C ASN A 121 4.47 -7.61 -5.36
N PRO A 122 4.50 -6.43 -6.01
CA PRO A 122 3.29 -5.72 -6.43
C PRO A 122 2.49 -6.52 -7.47
N GLY A 123 1.16 -6.38 -7.44
CA GLY A 123 0.25 -6.94 -8.43
C GLY A 123 -0.72 -8.02 -7.92
N VAL A 124 -0.57 -8.46 -6.66
CA VAL A 124 -1.58 -9.28 -5.99
C VAL A 124 -2.54 -8.35 -5.22
N PRO A 125 -3.84 -8.32 -5.56
CA PRO A 125 -4.82 -7.53 -4.80
C PRO A 125 -5.12 -8.18 -3.44
N ILE A 126 -5.88 -7.50 -2.58
CA ILE A 126 -6.35 -8.03 -1.29
C ILE A 126 -6.90 -9.46 -1.44
N GLN A 127 -6.38 -10.39 -0.62
CA GLN A 127 -6.79 -11.80 -0.57
C GLN A 127 -7.56 -12.12 0.72
N PRO A 128 -8.30 -13.25 0.80
CA PRO A 128 -9.05 -13.63 2.00
C PRO A 128 -8.21 -13.71 3.28
N VAL A 129 -6.94 -14.06 3.18
CA VAL A 129 -6.03 -14.10 4.34
C VAL A 129 -5.61 -12.69 4.80
N ASP A 130 -5.53 -11.71 3.90
CA ASP A 130 -5.34 -10.29 4.28
C ASP A 130 -6.54 -9.81 5.11
N VAL A 131 -7.76 -10.21 4.68
CA VAL A 131 -9.01 -9.96 5.40
C VAL A 131 -8.97 -10.60 6.80
N GLN A 132 -8.62 -11.87 6.90
CA GLN A 132 -8.49 -12.54 8.20
C GLN A 132 -7.46 -11.86 9.12
N ASN A 133 -6.31 -11.45 8.57
CA ASN A 133 -5.25 -10.81 9.34
C ASN A 133 -5.69 -9.44 9.87
N VAL A 134 -6.40 -8.66 9.07
CA VAL A 134 -6.90 -7.36 9.52
C VAL A 134 -8.04 -7.49 10.52
N HIS A 135 -8.93 -8.48 10.36
CA HIS A 135 -9.95 -8.79 11.36
C HIS A 135 -9.32 -9.15 12.70
N LYS A 136 -8.24 -9.93 12.73
CA LYS A 136 -7.50 -10.20 13.97
C LYS A 136 -6.93 -8.95 14.63
N LEU A 137 -6.64 -7.88 13.90
CA LEU A 137 -6.13 -6.63 14.51
C LEU A 137 -7.25 -5.79 15.13
N TYR A 138 -8.45 -5.82 14.56
CA TYR A 138 -9.51 -4.86 14.88
C TYR A 138 -10.81 -5.47 15.42
N HIS A 139 -10.96 -6.80 15.38
CA HIS A 139 -12.16 -7.54 15.81
C HIS A 139 -11.86 -8.61 16.87
N LEU A 140 -10.70 -8.53 17.57
CA LEU A 140 -10.48 -9.33 18.78
C LEU A 140 -11.39 -8.80 19.90
N GLY A 141 -12.56 -9.43 20.09
CA GLY A 141 -13.42 -9.21 21.26
C GLY A 141 -14.92 -8.98 21.00
N GLN A 142 -15.49 -9.48 19.90
CA GLN A 142 -16.95 -9.64 19.78
C GLN A 142 -17.36 -11.06 20.17
#